data_AF-A0A317T1D5-F1
#
_entry.id   AF-A0A317T1D5-F1
#
_cell.length_a   1.000
_cell.length_b   1.000
_cell.length_c   1.000
_cell.angle_alpha   90.00
_cell.angle_beta   90.00
_cell.angle_gamma   90.00
#
_symmetry.space_group_name_H-M   'P 1'
#
loop_
_entity.id
_entity.type
_entity.pdbx_description
1 polymer ?
#
loop_
_entity_poly.entity_id
_entity_poly.type
_entity_poly.pdbx_seq_one_letter_code
_entity_poly.pdbx_strand_id
1 'polypeptide(L)' 'SETPRPAILGISRVWVCADHRRRGIATRLLDCAREHFIYGMKIEKDDVAFSQPTESGGALARGWFGAD' A
#
# COMPACT_ATOMS: atom_id res chain seq x y z
N SER A 1 -12.92 1.62 17.72
CA SER A 1 -13.53 2.92 17.40
C SER A 1 -13.54 3.07 15.89
N GLU A 2 -14.71 3.19 15.26
CA GLU A 2 -14.85 3.47 13.82
C GLU A 2 -14.59 4.95 13.51
N THR A 3 -13.57 5.54 14.14
CA THR A 3 -13.21 6.93 13.86
C THR A 3 -12.50 6.97 12.50
N PRO A 4 -13.07 7.65 11.49
CA PRO A 4 -12.41 7.77 10.20
C PRO A 4 -11.08 8.49 10.37
N ARG A 5 -10.03 7.94 9.76
CA ARG A 5 -8.75 8.62 9.64
C ARG A 5 -8.63 9.17 8.22
N PRO A 6 -8.12 10.40 8.05
CA PRO A 6 -7.84 10.93 6.73
C PRO A 6 -6.82 10.06 6.01
N ALA A 7 -6.96 9.95 4.69
CA ALA A 7 -6.01 9.31 3.81
C ALA A 7 -5.90 10.15 2.53
N ILE A 8 -4.71 10.22 1.95
CA ILE A 8 -4.40 10.97 0.73
C ILE A 8 -4.37 10.01 -0.48
N LEU A 9 -3.85 8.79 -0.29
CA LEU A 9 -3.71 7.79 -1.34
C LEU A 9 -4.50 6.52 -1.01
N GLY A 10 -5.48 6.19 -1.86
CA GLY A 10 -6.21 4.93 -1.79
C GLY A 10 -5.69 3.88 -2.78
N ILE A 11 -5.15 2.78 -2.29
CA ILE A 11 -4.78 1.61 -3.10
C ILE A 11 -6.04 0.80 -3.40
N SER A 12 -6.61 1.00 -4.58
CA SER A 12 -7.79 0.23 -5.04
C SER A 12 -7.44 -1.24 -5.34
N ARG A 13 -6.30 -1.46 -6.02
CA ARG A 13 -5.83 -2.80 -6.40
C ARG A 13 -4.31 -2.82 -6.44
N VAL A 14 -3.73 -3.94 -6.01
CA VAL A 14 -2.33 -4.27 -6.21
C VAL A 14 -2.24 -5.75 -6.53
N TRP A 15 -1.48 -6.09 -7.57
CA TRP A 15 -1.34 -7.46 -8.03
C TRP A 15 0.07 -7.71 -8.53
N VAL A 16 0.56 -8.91 -8.25
CA VAL A 16 1.82 -9.44 -8.80
C VAL A 16 1.53 -10.86 -9.26
N CYS A 17 2.02 -11.20 -10.45
CA CYS A 17 1.99 -12.55 -10.99
C CYS A 17 2.48 -13.57 -9.96
N ALA A 18 1.79 -14.70 -9.82
CA ALA A 18 2.07 -15.70 -8.78
C ALA A 18 3.55 -16.12 -8.78
N ASP A 19 4.11 -16.38 -9.96
CA ASP A 19 5.50 -16.82 -10.15
C ASP A 19 6.55 -15.75 -9.85
N HIS A 20 6.11 -14.51 -9.61
CA HIS A 20 6.98 -13.36 -9.34
C HIS A 20 6.70 -12.71 -7.98
N ARG A 21 5.86 -13.33 -7.15
CA ARG A 21 5.63 -12.88 -5.76
C ARG A 21 6.88 -13.04 -4.91
N ARG A 22 6.90 -12.33 -3.77
CA ARG A 22 7.99 -12.35 -2.78
C ARG A 22 9.36 -11.86 -3.30
N ARG A 23 9.38 -11.16 -4.44
CA ARG A 23 10.57 -10.50 -5.02
C ARG A 23 10.58 -8.98 -4.82
N GLY A 24 9.79 -8.47 -3.87
CA GLY A 24 9.69 -7.03 -3.57
C GLY A 24 8.92 -6.17 -4.58
N ILE A 25 8.31 -6.76 -5.62
CA ILE A 25 7.62 -6.01 -6.68
C ILE A 25 6.46 -5.18 -6.12
N ALA A 26 5.58 -5.79 -5.34
CA ALA A 26 4.43 -5.08 -4.77
C ALA A 26 4.85 -3.92 -3.85
N THR A 27 5.86 -4.15 -3.01
CA THR A 27 6.46 -3.10 -2.15
C THR A 27 6.98 -1.93 -2.98
N ARG A 28 7.75 -2.21 -4.05
CA ARG A 28 8.25 -1.17 -4.96
C ARG A 28 7.13 -0.41 -5.68
N LEU A 29 6.05 -1.09 -6.04
CA LEU A 29 4.87 -0.43 -6.62
C LEU A 29 4.21 0.52 -5.62
N LEU A 30 4.07 0.11 -4.36
CA LEU A 30 3.50 0.94 -3.30
C LEU A 30 4.41 2.14 -2.97
N ASP A 31 5.72 1.92 -2.91
CA ASP A 31 6.71 2.99 -2.66
C ASP A 31 6.73 4.02 -3.80
N CYS A 32 6.67 3.55 -5.05
CA CYS A 32 6.57 4.41 -6.22
C CYS A 32 5.25 5.22 -6.20
N ALA A 33 4.13 4.57 -5.85
CA ALA A 33 2.84 5.25 -5.78
C ALA A 33 2.88 6.39 -4.76
N ARG A 34 3.36 6.16 -3.53
CA ARG A 34 3.44 7.23 -2.51
C ARG A 34 4.42 8.36 -2.89
N GLU A 35 5.46 8.07 -3.69
CA GLU A 35 6.47 9.06 -4.10
C GLU A 35 6.04 9.92 -5.29
N HIS A 36 5.11 9.42 -6.10
CA HIS A 36 4.78 10.02 -7.40
C HIS A 36 3.30 10.25 -7.68
N PHE A 37 2.39 9.87 -6.78
CA PHE A 37 0.96 10.08 -6.98
C PHE A 37 0.57 11.56 -7.06
N ILE A 38 1.20 12.40 -6.24
CA ILE A 38 1.04 13.87 -6.29
C ILE A 38 2.39 14.48 -6.63
N TYR A 39 2.42 15.29 -7.69
CA TYR A 39 3.66 15.93 -8.14
C TYR A 39 4.27 16.80 -7.03
N GLY A 40 5.55 16.57 -6.74
CA GLY A 40 6.30 17.33 -5.74
C GLY A 40 5.95 17.00 -4.28
N MET A 41 5.09 16.00 -4.03
CA MET A 41 4.72 15.58 -2.68
C MET A 41 4.91 14.06 -2.52
N LYS A 42 5.76 13.70 -1.55
CA LYS A 42 5.85 12.34 -1.04
C LYS A 42 4.78 12.14 0.03
N ILE A 43 3.94 11.13 -0.16
CA ILE A 43 2.88 10.75 0.77
C ILE A 43 3.48 9.83 1.84
N GLU A 44 3.19 10.14 3.11
CA GLU A 44 3.62 9.29 4.22
C GLU A 44 2.78 8.01 4.27
N LYS A 45 3.35 6.92 4.81
CA LYS A 45 2.65 5.63 4.83
C LYS A 45 1.30 5.74 5.55
N ASP A 46 1.25 6.47 6.66
CA ASP A 46 0.03 6.65 7.47
C ASP A 46 -1.12 7.33 6.71
N ASP A 47 -0.83 8.02 5.61
CA ASP A 47 -1.81 8.64 4.72
C ASP A 47 -2.23 7.73 3.55
N VAL A 48 -1.82 6.45 3.57
CA VAL A 48 -2.16 5.45 2.56
C VAL A 48 -3.21 4.48 3.10
N ALA A 49 -4.29 4.27 2.35
CA ALA A 49 -5.36 3.34 2.68
C ALA A 49 -5.50 2.23 1.62
N PHE A 50 -6.02 1.06 2.01
CA PHE A 50 -6.26 -0.07 1.11
C PHE A 50 -7.76 -0.40 1.07
N SER A 51 -8.33 -0.55 -0.12
CA SER A 51 -9.74 -0.99 -0.24
C SER A 51 -9.84 -2.51 -0.13
N GLN A 52 -10.70 -2.99 0.79
CA GLN A 52 -11.09 -4.40 0.96
C GLN A 52 -9.96 -5.42 0.65
N PRO A 53 -9.01 -5.60 1.58
CA PRO A 53 -7.87 -6.47 1.33
C PRO A 53 -8.30 -7.93 1.20
N THR A 54 -7.81 -8.62 0.16
CA THR A 54 -7.75 -10.09 0.16
C THR A 54 -6.78 -10.56 1.22
N GLU A 55 -6.75 -11.86 1.55
CA GLU A 55 -5.77 -12.42 2.50
C GLU A 55 -4.32 -12.06 2.11
N SER A 56 -3.97 -12.26 0.84
CA SER A 56 -2.66 -11.89 0.30
C SER A 56 -2.39 -10.38 0.36
N GLY A 57 -3.41 -9.56 0.11
CA GLY A 57 -3.34 -8.10 0.21
C GLY A 57 -3.13 -7.63 1.65
N GLY A 58 -3.79 -8.26 2.62
CA GLY A 58 -3.60 -7.97 4.04
C GLY A 58 -2.20 -8.33 4.53
N ALA A 59 -1.65 -9.47 4.10
CA ALA A 59 -0.28 -9.86 4.40
C ALA A 59 0.75 -8.89 3.79
N LEU A 60 0.51 -8.43 2.56
CA LEU A 60 1.31 -7.39 1.93
C LEU A 60 1.25 -6.07 2.71
N ALA A 61 0.04 -5.61 3.06
CA ALA A 61 -0.15 -4.34 3.77
C ALA A 61 0.58 -4.35 5.13
N ARG A 62 0.38 -5.39 5.96
CA ARG A 62 1.07 -5.52 7.25
C ARG A 62 2.60 -5.53 7.09
N GLY A 63 3.12 -6.27 6.12
CA GLY A 63 4.56 -6.29 5.85
C GLY A 63 5.09 -4.95 5.33
N TRP A 64 4.28 -4.16 4.62
CA TRP A 64 4.68 -2.89 4.05
C TRP A 64 4.63 -1.73 5.05
N PHE A 65 3.60 -1.67 5.90
CA PHE A 65 3.54 -0.68 6.99
C PHE A 65 4.64 -0.88 8.03
N GLY A 66 5.15 -2.10 8.15
CA GLY A 66 5.99 -2.50 9.27
C GLY A 66 5.09 -3.10 10.36
N ALA A 67 5.56 -4.16 11.00
CA ALA A 67 4.96 -4.57 12.26
C ALA A 67 5.39 -3.58 13.34
N ASP A 68 4.47 -3.22 14.23
CA ASP A 68 4.87 -2.84 15.59
C ASP A 68 5.65 -4.01 16.24
#